data_AF-A0A521TGA3-F1
#
_entry.id   AF-A0A521TGA3-F1
#
_cell.length_a   1.000
_cell.length_b   1.000
_cell.length_c   1.000
_cell.angle_alpha   90.00
_cell.angle_beta   90.00
_cell.angle_gamma   90.00
#
_symmetry.space_group_name_H-M   'P 1'
#
loop_
_entity.id
_entity.type
_entity.pdbx_description
1 polymer ?
#
loop_
_entity_poly.entity_id
_entity_poly.type
_entity_poly.pdbx_seq_one_letter_code
_entity_poly.pdbx_strand_id
1 'polypeptide(L)'
;MPPRPRRRQGAAVKVARVVGTLTATVHQSSYDGQTLLVCAPVDASGAVVGDVFVAVDRAQAGVGDTVLVNAEGGGARLVFGRKLTDPLAIQDVIVGVVDAYHEE
;
A
#
# COMPACT_ATOMS: atom_id res chain seq x y z
N MET A 1 21.84 -19.63 10.89
CA MET A 1 20.83 -19.08 9.96
C MET A 1 21.53 -18.05 9.07
N PRO A 2 21.60 -18.25 7.75
CA PRO A 2 22.25 -17.28 6.87
C PRO A 2 21.41 -16.00 6.77
N PRO A 3 22.05 -14.82 6.57
CA PRO A 3 21.34 -13.57 6.35
C PRO A 3 20.47 -13.70 5.10
N ARG A 4 19.20 -13.29 5.21
CA ARG A 4 18.30 -13.27 4.05
C ARG A 4 18.88 -12.33 3.00
N PRO A 5 18.86 -12.71 1.70
CA PRO A 5 19.33 -11.84 0.64
C PRO A 5 18.58 -10.50 0.71
N ARG A 6 19.33 -9.39 0.67
CA ARG A 6 18.75 -8.05 0.56
C ARG A 6 17.94 -7.99 -0.72
N ARG A 7 16.61 -8.06 -0.59
CA ARG A 7 15.66 -7.80 -1.68
C ARG A 7 16.03 -6.43 -2.25
N ARG A 8 16.33 -6.38 -3.55
CA ARG A 8 16.53 -5.12 -4.28
C ARG A 8 15.38 -4.18 -3.91
N GLN A 9 15.74 -3.04 -3.35
CA GLN A 9 14.83 -1.97 -2.99
C GLN A 9 14.27 -1.40 -4.30
N GLY A 10 13.19 -2.00 -4.82
CA GLY A 10 12.27 -1.29 -5.70
C GLY A 10 11.72 -0.10 -4.91
N ALA A 11 11.46 1.02 -5.59
CA ALA A 11 11.00 2.25 -4.96
C ALA A 11 10.01 1.95 -3.84
N ALA A 12 10.31 2.43 -2.62
CA ALA A 12 9.52 2.15 -1.41
C ALA A 12 8.07 2.67 -1.53
N VAL A 13 7.81 3.50 -2.55
CA VAL A 13 6.53 4.11 -2.83
C VAL A 13 6.18 3.88 -4.31
N LYS A 14 4.92 3.54 -4.57
CA LYS A 14 4.37 3.32 -5.92
C LYS A 14 3.06 4.08 -6.10
N VAL A 15 2.76 4.48 -7.33
CA VAL A 15 1.45 5.05 -7.70
C VAL A 15 0.54 3.91 -8.15
N ALA A 16 -0.70 3.93 -7.68
CA ALA A 16 -1.70 2.92 -8.01
C ALA A 16 -3.08 3.56 -8.17
N ARG A 17 -4.02 2.84 -8.79
CA ARG A 17 -5.43 3.19 -8.83
C ARG A 17 -6.23 2.22 -7.97
N VAL A 18 -7.17 2.73 -7.19
CA VAL A 18 -8.09 1.89 -6.44
C VAL A 18 -9.13 1.32 -7.40
N VAL A 19 -9.21 0.00 -7.51
CA VAL A 19 -10.10 -0.71 -8.42
C VAL A 19 -11.24 -1.42 -7.71
N GLY A 20 -11.22 -1.49 -6.38
CA GLY A 20 -12.29 -2.11 -5.61
C GLY A 20 -12.04 -2.09 -4.11
N THR A 21 -12.98 -2.66 -3.36
CA THR A 21 -12.88 -2.88 -1.93
C THR A 21 -12.73 -4.37 -1.65
N LEU A 22 -12.08 -4.71 -0.54
CA LEU A 22 -11.95 -6.08 -0.07
C LEU A 22 -12.54 -6.22 1.33
N THR A 23 -13.36 -7.23 1.52
CA THR A 23 -13.88 -7.61 2.85
C THR A 23 -13.40 -9.01 3.17
N ALA A 24 -12.81 -9.20 4.35
CA ALA A 24 -12.36 -10.50 4.83
C ALA A 24 -12.93 -10.78 6.22
N THR A 25 -13.72 -11.84 6.36
CA THR A 25 -14.24 -12.26 7.69
C THR A 25 -13.14 -12.90 8.55
N VAL A 26 -12.19 -13.57 7.91
CA VAL A 26 -11.04 -14.20 8.57
C VAL A 26 -9.77 -13.55 8.05
N HIS A 27 -9.06 -12.85 8.92
CA HIS A 27 -7.80 -12.17 8.62
C HIS A 27 -6.90 -12.13 9.86
N GLN A 28 -5.63 -11.75 9.66
CA GLN A 28 -4.70 -11.53 10.77
C GLN A 28 -5.08 -10.25 11.51
N SER A 29 -5.01 -10.24 12.85
CA SER A 29 -5.46 -9.12 13.70
C SER A 29 -4.86 -7.74 13.41
N SER A 30 -3.77 -7.62 12.65
CA SER A 30 -3.29 -6.31 12.17
C SER A 30 -4.32 -5.61 11.28
N TYR A 31 -5.22 -6.36 10.64
CA TYR A 31 -6.24 -5.86 9.72
C TYR A 31 -7.58 -5.55 10.41
N ASP A 32 -7.69 -5.77 11.72
CA ASP A 32 -8.92 -5.50 12.48
C ASP A 32 -9.30 -4.01 12.35
N GLY A 33 -10.56 -3.77 11.92
CA GLY A 33 -11.12 -2.43 11.74
C GLY A 33 -10.45 -1.58 10.65
N GLN A 34 -9.61 -2.17 9.81
CA GLN A 34 -8.95 -1.47 8.70
C GLN A 34 -9.82 -1.49 7.44
N THR A 35 -9.79 -0.39 6.70
CA THR A 35 -10.35 -0.33 5.34
C THR A 35 -9.36 -0.97 4.37
N LEU A 36 -9.79 -2.01 3.65
CA LEU A 36 -8.96 -2.73 2.69
C LEU A 36 -9.40 -2.41 1.27
N LEU A 37 -8.46 -1.92 0.47
CA LEU A 37 -8.70 -1.53 -0.91
C LEU A 37 -7.86 -2.38 -1.86
N VAL A 38 -8.48 -2.80 -2.96
CA VAL A 38 -7.79 -3.47 -4.06
C VAL A 38 -7.23 -2.39 -4.97
N CYS A 39 -5.92 -2.40 -5.17
CA CYS A 39 -5.17 -1.41 -5.92
C CYS A 39 -4.48 -2.07 -7.11
N ALA A 40 -4.45 -1.37 -8.25
CA ALA A 40 -3.71 -1.76 -9.43
C ALA A 40 -2.59 -0.73 -9.67
N PRO A 41 -1.31 -1.12 -9.78
CA PRO A 41 -0.24 -0.16 -10.04
C PRO A 41 -0.48 0.56 -11.37
N VAL A 42 -0.09 1.82 -11.48
CA VAL A 42 -0.22 2.60 -12.72
C VAL A 42 1.12 3.20 -13.13
N ASP A 43 1.32 3.35 -14.43
CA ASP A 43 2.44 4.12 -14.98
C ASP A 43 2.11 5.63 -15.05
N ALA A 44 3.04 6.43 -15.58
CA ALA A 44 2.87 7.87 -15.73
C ALA A 44 1.82 8.28 -16.78
N SER A 45 1.28 7.34 -17.57
CA SER A 45 0.12 7.61 -18.43
C SER A 45 -1.21 7.33 -17.71
N GLY A 46 -1.16 6.79 -16.48
CA GLY A 46 -2.31 6.30 -15.75
C GLY A 46 -2.78 4.92 -16.20
N ALA A 47 -2.05 4.26 -17.10
CA ALA A 47 -2.36 2.90 -17.53
C ALA A 47 -2.01 1.90 -16.42
N VAL A 48 -2.88 0.93 -16.20
CA VAL A 48 -2.65 -0.13 -15.22
C VAL A 48 -1.50 -1.02 -15.69
N VAL A 49 -0.51 -1.20 -14.82
CA VAL A 49 0.66 -2.02 -15.07
C VAL A 49 0.88 -3.02 -13.92
N GLY A 50 1.01 -4.30 -14.25
CA GLY A 50 1.26 -5.35 -13.28
C GLY A 50 0.03 -5.85 -12.51
N ASP A 51 0.29 -6.62 -11.46
CA ASP A 51 -0.75 -7.33 -10.71
C ASP A 51 -1.41 -6.46 -9.65
N VAL A 52 -2.71 -6.70 -9.44
CA VAL A 52 -3.46 -6.09 -8.35
C VAL A 52 -2.95 -6.56 -6.99
N PHE A 53 -3.04 -5.68 -5.99
CA PHE A 53 -2.62 -5.96 -4.63
C PHE A 53 -3.59 -5.31 -3.62
N VAL A 54 -3.52 -5.74 -2.36
CA VAL A 54 -4.35 -5.20 -1.28
C VAL A 54 -3.54 -4.18 -0.50
N ALA A 55 -4.11 -3.02 -0.26
CA ALA A 55 -3.52 -2.00 0.61
C ALA A 55 -4.50 -1.59 1.71
N VAL A 56 -3.95 -1.23 2.87
CA VAL A 56 -4.74 -0.59 3.93
C VAL A 56 -4.87 0.89 3.65
N ASP A 57 -6.09 1.41 3.71
CA ASP A 57 -6.34 2.83 3.54
C ASP A 57 -6.14 3.61 4.84
N ARG A 58 -5.27 4.63 4.76
CA ARG A 58 -5.02 5.62 5.81
C ARG A 58 -5.14 7.05 5.29
N ALA A 59 -5.61 7.23 4.06
CA ALA A 59 -5.78 8.53 3.40
C ALA A 59 -7.23 8.81 2.96
N GLN A 60 -8.18 7.92 3.28
CA GLN A 60 -9.60 8.04 2.92
C GLN A 60 -9.85 7.97 1.42
N ALA A 61 -9.13 7.08 0.72
CA ALA A 61 -9.30 6.85 -0.70
C ALA A 61 -10.58 6.06 -1.02
N GLY A 62 -11.15 6.32 -2.20
CA GLY A 62 -12.29 5.61 -2.77
C GLY A 62 -11.94 4.86 -4.07
N VAL A 63 -12.87 4.02 -4.54
CA VAL A 63 -12.72 3.34 -5.84
C VAL A 63 -12.68 4.37 -6.97
N GLY A 64 -11.67 4.27 -7.82
CA GLY A 64 -11.41 5.21 -8.92
C GLY A 64 -10.30 6.20 -8.61
N ASP A 65 -9.93 6.40 -7.34
CA ASP A 65 -8.88 7.33 -6.97
C ASP A 65 -7.50 6.83 -7.39
N THR A 66 -6.65 7.78 -7.78
CA THR A 66 -5.21 7.54 -7.92
C THR A 66 -4.55 7.81 -6.58
N VAL A 67 -3.73 6.88 -6.11
CA VAL A 67 -3.22 6.86 -4.74
C VAL A 67 -1.71 6.63 -4.70
N LEU A 68 -1.08 7.20 -3.68
CA LEU A 68 0.30 6.97 -3.33
C LEU A 68 0.37 5.87 -2.27
N VAL A 69 1.05 4.77 -2.60
CA VAL A 69 1.17 3.60 -1.72
C VAL A 69 2.58 3.45 -1.22
N ASN A 70 2.76 3.48 0.09
CA ASN A 70 3.97 3.02 0.74
C ASN A 70 3.98 1.49 0.77
N ALA A 71 4.99 0.88 0.15
CA ALA A 71 5.13 -0.56 -0.04
C ALA A 71 6.22 -1.18 0.87
N GLU A 72 6.58 -0.49 1.96
CA GLU A 72 7.57 -0.95 2.92
C GLU A 72 6.99 -1.15 4.32
N GLY A 73 7.37 -2.25 4.98
CA GLY A 73 6.90 -2.54 6.34
C GLY A 73 7.45 -1.58 7.41
N GLY A 74 8.60 -0.93 7.16
CA GLY A 74 9.17 0.06 8.07
C GLY A 74 8.30 1.31 8.16
N GLY A 75 8.08 1.99 7.05
CA GLY A 75 7.17 3.12 6.96
C GLY A 75 5.72 2.76 7.32
N ALA A 76 5.23 1.55 7.02
CA ALA A 76 3.91 1.12 7.50
C ALA A 76 3.81 1.24 9.03
N ARG A 77 4.81 0.77 9.78
CA ARG A 77 4.82 0.86 11.25
C ARG A 77 4.78 2.30 11.77
N LEU A 78 5.42 3.24 11.07
CA LEU A 78 5.35 4.66 11.42
C LEU A 78 3.92 5.19 11.31
N VAL A 79 3.21 4.85 10.22
CA VAL A 79 1.81 5.24 10.01
C VAL A 79 0.90 4.66 11.11
N PHE A 80 1.18 3.45 11.59
CA PHE A 80 0.43 2.80 12.67
C PHE A 80 0.93 3.13 14.09
N GLY A 81 1.92 4.02 14.25
CA GLY A 81 2.48 4.37 15.57
C GLY A 81 3.12 3.19 16.30
N ARG A 82 3.66 2.21 15.55
CA ARG A 82 4.28 0.99 16.07
C ARG A 82 5.80 1.09 16.06
N LYS A 83 6.47 0.44 17.01
CA LYS A 83 7.93 0.27 17.01
C LYS A 83 8.34 -0.72 15.93
N LEU A 84 9.60 -0.73 15.52
CA LEU A 84 10.14 -1.73 14.56
C LEU A 84 10.04 -3.18 15.05
N THR A 85 9.96 -3.38 16.37
CA THR A 85 9.87 -4.70 17.02
C THR A 85 8.45 -5.23 17.17
N ASP A 86 7.43 -4.38 17.06
CA ASP A 86 6.04 -4.79 17.30
C ASP A 86 5.54 -5.77 16.21
N PRO A 87 4.52 -6.59 16.41
CA PRO A 87 3.95 -7.34 15.28
C PRO A 87 3.11 -6.41 14.38
N LEU A 88 3.35 -6.45 13.07
CA LEU A 88 2.50 -5.80 12.06
C LEU A 88 2.61 -6.56 10.74
N ALA A 89 1.49 -7.12 10.26
CA ALA A 89 1.43 -7.89 9.01
C ALA A 89 0.98 -7.06 7.80
N ILE A 90 1.05 -5.72 7.91
CA ILE A 90 0.69 -4.77 6.87
C ILE A 90 1.97 -4.23 6.22
N GLN A 91 2.05 -4.32 4.90
CA GLN A 91 3.17 -3.81 4.10
C GLN A 91 2.75 -2.65 3.20
N ASP A 92 1.67 -2.82 2.45
CA ASP A 92 1.14 -1.80 1.55
C ASP A 92 0.11 -0.91 2.27
N VAL A 93 0.40 0.38 2.34
CA VAL A 93 -0.45 1.39 2.99
C VAL A 93 -0.65 2.56 2.04
N ILE A 94 -1.92 2.91 1.78
CA ILE A 94 -2.25 4.14 1.07
C ILE A 94 -2.01 5.31 2.02
N VAL A 95 -1.09 6.19 1.63
CA VAL A 95 -0.66 7.35 2.44
C VAL A 95 -1.13 8.68 1.88
N GLY A 96 -1.67 8.70 0.65
CA GLY A 96 -2.23 9.90 0.04
C GLY A 96 -3.04 9.59 -1.21
N VAL A 97 -3.98 10.48 -1.53
CA VAL A 97 -4.67 10.56 -2.83
C VAL A 97 -3.90 11.56 -3.70
N VAL A 98 -3.72 11.22 -4.98
CA VAL A 98 -2.96 12.03 -5.94
C VAL A 98 -3.93 12.93 -6.70
N ASP A 99 -3.76 14.24 -6.57
CA ASP A 99 -4.54 15.23 -7.32
C ASP A 99 -4.04 15.36 -8.77
N ALA A 100 -2.73 15.49 -8.94
CA ALA A 100 -2.07 15.62 -10.23
C ALA A 100 -0.59 15.25 -10.13
N TYR A 101 0.00 14.88 -11.28
CA TYR A 101 1.44 14.78 -11.47
C TYR A 101 1.80 15.37 -12.83
N HIS A 102 3.02 15.88 -12.94
CA HIS A 102 3.52 16.58 -14.12
C HIS A 102 4.88 16.01 -14.50
N GLU A 103 5.11 15.87 -15.80
CA GLU A 103 6.44 15.63 -16.37
C GLU A 103 6.95 16.95 -16.94
N GLU A 104 8.22 17.29 -16.71
CA GLU A 104 8.90 18.46 -17.30
C GLU A 104 9.24 18.25 -18.78
#